data_AF-A0A2D3VLG0-F1
#
_entry.id   AF-A0A2D3VLG0-F1
#
_cell.length_a   1.000
_cell.length_b   1.000
_cell.length_c   1.000
_cell.angle_alpha   90.00
_cell.angle_beta   90.00
_cell.angle_gamma   90.00
#
_symmetry.space_group_name_H-M   'P 1'
#
loop_
_entity.id
_entity.type
_entity.pdbx_description
1 polymer ?
#
loop_
_entity_poly.entity_id
_entity_poly.type
_entity_poly.pdbx_seq_one_letter_code
_entity_poly.pdbx_strand_id
1 'polypeptide(L)' 'MASSLPKYETQTLENGLQIVVVPLHNNTDVISTDIFYKVGSRNEIMGKTGIAHML' A
#
# COMPACT_ATOMS: atom_id res chain seq x y z
N MET A 1 2.60 22.07 17.68
CA MET A 1 1.82 21.91 16.42
C MET A 1 1.38 20.47 16.36
N ALA A 2 0.08 20.18 16.47
CA ALA A 2 -0.42 18.81 16.33
C ALA A 2 -0.34 18.40 14.84
N SER A 3 0.11 17.18 14.56
CA SER A 3 0.11 16.64 13.20
C SER A 3 -1.32 16.54 12.67
N SER A 4 -1.57 17.07 11.47
CA SER A 4 -2.86 17.00 10.79
C SER A 4 -3.11 15.67 10.07
N LEU A 5 -2.17 14.73 10.16
CA LEU A 5 -2.28 13.43 9.51
C LEU A 5 -3.26 12.52 10.25
N PRO A 6 -4.11 11.75 9.53
CA PRO A 6 -4.94 10.72 10.13
C PRO A 6 -4.12 9.71 10.93
N LYS A 7 -4.70 9.23 12.03
CA LYS A 7 -4.12 8.10 12.77
C LYS A 7 -4.28 6.82 11.95
N TYR A 8 -3.34 5.90 12.10
CA TYR A 8 -3.37 4.60 11.45
C TYR A 8 -2.95 3.51 12.42
N GLU A 9 -3.39 2.29 12.13
CA GLU A 9 -3.03 1.07 12.84
C GLU A 9 -2.33 0.11 11.88
N THR A 10 -1.44 -0.72 12.41
CA THR A 10 -0.68 -1.68 11.58
C THR A 10 -0.63 -3.05 12.23
N GLN A 11 -0.71 -4.08 11.40
CA GLN A 11 -0.44 -5.46 11.80
C GLN A 11 0.37 -6.15 10.71
N THR A 12 1.34 -6.97 11.10
CA THR A 12 2.06 -7.85 10.17
C THR A 12 1.61 -9.28 10.42
N LEU A 13 1.16 -9.95 9.36
CA LEU A 13 0.75 -11.34 9.42
C LEU A 13 1.97 -12.27 9.44
N GLU A 14 1.76 -13.55 9.80
CA GLU A 14 2.83 -14.56 9.85
C GLU A 14 3.54 -14.76 8.50
N ASN A 15 2.85 -14.55 7.38
CA ASN A 15 3.40 -14.63 6.03
C ASN A 15 4.16 -13.35 5.59
N GLY A 16 4.27 -12.35 6.46
CA GLY A 16 4.97 -11.10 6.20
C GLY A 16 4.14 -10.00 5.51
N LEU A 17 2.86 -10.25 5.20
CA LEU A 17 1.98 -9.20 4.69
C LEU A 17 1.73 -8.14 5.77
N GLN A 18 1.98 -6.87 5.45
CA GLN A 18 1.69 -5.74 6.32
C GLN A 18 0.32 -5.16 5.98
N ILE A 19 -0.57 -5.14 6.97
CA ILE A 19 -1.88 -4.48 6.92
C ILE A 19 -1.73 -3.10 7.56
N VAL A 20 -2.23 -2.07 6.87
CA VAL A 20 -2.33 -0.69 7.38
C VAL A 20 -3.78 -0.26 7.28
N VAL A 21 -4.37 0.15 8.40
CA VAL A 21 -5.76 0.63 8.47
C VAL A 21 -5.73 2.11 8.84
N VAL A 22 -6.39 2.94 8.04
CA VAL A 22 -6.49 4.40 8.26
C VAL A 22 -7.97 4.77 8.43
N PRO A 23 -8.49 4.81 9.68
CA PRO A 23 -9.87 5.22 9.91
C PRO A 23 -10.06 6.71 9.58
N LEU A 24 -11.08 7.00 8.77
CA LEU A 24 -11.50 8.37 8.47
C LEU A 24 -12.91 8.59 9.04
N HIS A 25 -13.04 9.58 9.92
CA HIS A 25 -14.31 9.98 10.54
C HIS A 25 -14.81 11.28 9.90
N ASN A 26 -15.11 11.23 8.60
CA ASN A 26 -15.55 12.37 7.79
C ASN A 26 -17.03 12.24 7.37
N ASN A 27 -17.82 11.44 8.10
CA ASN A 27 -19.25 11.24 7.89
C ASN A 27 -19.61 10.69 6.50
N THR A 28 -18.72 9.90 5.90
CA THR A 28 -19.00 9.12 4.70
C THR A 28 -18.81 7.64 4.99
N ASP A 29 -19.64 6.78 4.41
CA ASP A 29 -19.52 5.32 4.53
C ASP A 29 -18.67 4.73 3.39
N VAL A 30 -17.77 5.54 2.82
CA VAL A 30 -16.95 5.18 1.66
C VAL A 30 -15.60 4.66 2.11
N ILE A 31 -15.16 3.54 1.52
CA ILE A 31 -13.84 2.95 1.77
C ILE A 31 -13.01 2.85 0.49
N SER A 32 -11.68 2.85 0.64
CA SER A 32 -10.72 2.42 -0.40
C SER A 32 -9.96 1.21 0.13
N THR A 33 -9.57 0.30 -0.76
CA THR A 33 -8.68 -0.81 -0.44
C THR A 33 -7.59 -0.87 -1.50
N ASP A 34 -6.36 -0.82 -1.05
CA ASP A 34 -5.17 -0.78 -1.90
C ASP A 34 -4.24 -1.94 -1.51
N ILE A 35 -3.62 -2.56 -2.52
CA ILE A 35 -2.62 -3.61 -2.33
C ILE A 35 -1.32 -3.13 -2.97
N PHE A 36 -0.26 -3.06 -2.17
CA PHE A 36 1.04 -2.60 -2.63
C PHE A 36 2.03 -3.77 -2.72
N TYR A 37 2.62 -3.94 -3.90
CA TYR A 37 3.77 -4.80 -4.10
C TYR A 37 5.03 -3.95 -4.18
N LYS A 38 6.08 -4.34 -3.45
CA LYS A 38 7.38 -3.65 -3.45
C LYS A 38 8.21 -4.06 -4.68
N VAL A 39 7.64 -3.92 -5.88
CA VAL A 39 8.26 -4.28 -7.17
C VAL A 39 7.87 -3.26 -8.24
N GLY A 40 8.74 -3.05 -9.22
CA GLY A 40 8.46 -2.21 -10.39
C GLY A 40 9.54 -2.36 -11.46
N SER A 41 9.55 -1.48 -12.46
CA SER A 41 10.53 -1.51 -13.56
C SER A 41 11.99 -1.47 -13.09
N ARG A 42 12.26 -0.83 -11.94
CA ARG A 42 13.60 -0.81 -11.31
C ARG A 42 14.13 -2.21 -10.97
N ASN A 43 13.24 -3.20 -10.80
CA ASN A 43 13.61 -4.57 -10.46
C ASN A 43 13.82 -5.45 -11.71
N GLU A 44 13.66 -4.90 -12.91
CA GLU A 44 13.82 -5.63 -14.16
C GLU A 44 15.28 -5.71 -14.60
N ILE A 45 15.57 -6.68 -15.47
CA ILE A 45 16.89 -6.85 -16.08
C ILE A 45 16.84 -6.43 -17.55
N MET A 46 17.95 -5.89 -18.05
CA MET A 46 18.08 -5.54 -19.47
C MET A 46 17.75 -6.75 -20.35
N GLY A 47 16.93 -6.53 -21.38
CA GLY A 47 16.44 -7.61 -22.25
C GLY A 47 15.21 -8.37 -21.71
N LYS A 48 14.76 -8.09 -20.49
CA LYS A 48 13.48 -8.57 -19.92
C LYS A 48 12.75 -7.44 -19.18
N THR A 49 12.48 -6.36 -19.90
CA THR A 49 11.84 -5.14 -19.38
C THR A 49 10.34 -5.09 -19.70
N GLY A 50 9.57 -4.34 -18.92
CA GLY A 50 8.12 -4.12 -19.09
C GLY A 50 7.22 -5.17 -18.42
N ILE A 51 7.80 -6.17 -17.76
CA ILE A 51 7.08 -7.26 -17.09
C ILE A 51 6.29 -6.73 -15.89
N ALA A 52 6.88 -5.84 -15.08
CA ALA A 52 6.22 -5.33 -13.88
C ALA A 52 5.02 -4.42 -14.19
N HIS A 53 4.92 -3.89 -15.41
CA HIS A 53 3.75 -3.15 -15.89
C HIS A 53 2.73 -4.05 -16.59
N MET A 54 3.19 -5.16 -17.18
CA MET A 54 2.31 -6.12 -17.86
C MET A 54 1.45 -6.91 -16.87
N LEU A 55 1.98 -7.14 -15.67
CA LEU A 55 1.31 -7.83 -14.56
C LEU A 55 0.58 -6.84 -13.66
#